data_AF-A0A7S3JCG3-F1
#
_entry.id   AF-A0A7S3JCG3-F1
#
_cell.length_a   1.000
_cell.length_b   1.000
_cell.length_c   1.000
_cell.angle_alpha   90.00
_cell.angle_beta   90.00
_cell.angle_gamma   90.00
#
_symmetry.space_group_name_H-M   'P 1'
#
loop_
_entity.id
_entity.type
_entity.pdbx_description
1 polymer ?
#
loop_
_entity_poly.entity_id
_entity_poly.type
_entity_poly.pdbx_seq_one_letter_code
_entity_poly.pdbx_strand_id
1 'polypeptide(L)'
;MSKGYFRVNKYLQSTSHPNVFGGGDCITIDEYEHLDHPFPPKAGVYAVREGPVIANNIMHYLKEEELETYTPQTEFLALLMTGDLKAVGTKFGFSFTGKWVWNMKDYIDVGFMKLFDPNNLFNDYANKGTAEPLEHNALFEEELKSAGDERARVKEAVMTMSVADAAALLQIDEDHEEFLEQFMILERMKNDTEFREGIIAICKN
;
A
#
# COMPACT_ATOMS: atom_id res chain seq x y z
N MET A 1 0.61 -12.20 -24.68
CA MET A 1 1.44 -13.42 -24.58
C MET A 1 2.05 -13.45 -23.19
N SER A 2 1.46 -14.26 -22.29
CA SER A 2 2.00 -14.54 -20.97
C SER A 2 3.45 -15.01 -21.10
N LYS A 3 4.40 -14.23 -20.55
CA LYS A 3 5.84 -14.52 -20.62
C LYS A 3 6.26 -15.67 -19.68
N GLY A 4 5.45 -16.74 -19.60
CA GLY A 4 5.66 -17.88 -18.70
C GLY A 4 5.10 -17.69 -17.28
N TYR A 5 4.23 -16.71 -17.04
CA TYR A 5 3.58 -16.49 -15.76
C TYR A 5 2.36 -17.40 -15.55
N PHE A 6 2.06 -17.69 -14.28
CA PHE A 6 0.91 -18.47 -13.88
C PHE A 6 -0.40 -17.69 -14.12
N ARG A 7 -1.32 -18.22 -14.91
CA ARG A 7 -2.54 -17.51 -15.32
C ARG A 7 -3.63 -17.65 -14.28
N VAL A 8 -4.21 -16.52 -13.86
CA VAL A 8 -5.34 -16.46 -12.94
C VAL A 8 -6.47 -15.62 -13.50
N ASN A 9 -7.70 -15.92 -13.09
CA ASN A 9 -8.87 -15.10 -13.39
C ASN A 9 -8.97 -13.92 -12.40
N LYS A 10 -10.06 -13.14 -12.48
CA LYS A 10 -10.33 -12.00 -11.60
C LYS A 10 -10.51 -12.34 -10.11
N TYR A 11 -10.58 -13.63 -9.75
CA TYR A 11 -10.66 -14.11 -8.37
C TYR A 11 -9.30 -14.57 -7.85
N LEU A 12 -8.21 -14.34 -8.61
CA LEU A 12 -6.87 -14.85 -8.33
C LEU A 12 -6.80 -16.39 -8.32
N GLN A 13 -7.76 -17.03 -8.98
CA GLN A 13 -7.87 -18.49 -9.14
C GLN A 13 -7.30 -18.92 -10.49
N SER A 14 -6.61 -20.06 -10.51
CA SER A 14 -6.09 -20.68 -11.72
C SER A 14 -7.16 -20.83 -12.80
N THR A 15 -6.80 -20.54 -14.04
CA THR A 15 -7.68 -20.73 -15.19
C THR A 15 -7.76 -22.18 -15.67
N SER A 16 -6.96 -23.08 -15.08
CA SER A 16 -6.89 -24.50 -15.45
C SER A 16 -7.24 -25.47 -14.32
N HIS A 17 -7.10 -25.06 -13.06
CA HIS A 17 -7.29 -25.92 -11.89
C HIS A 17 -8.05 -25.16 -10.79
N PRO A 18 -9.36 -25.37 -10.61
CA PRO A 18 -10.20 -24.53 -9.74
C PRO A 18 -9.80 -24.55 -8.26
N ASN A 19 -9.04 -25.55 -7.82
CA ASN A 19 -8.51 -25.68 -6.47
C ASN A 19 -7.12 -25.03 -6.26
N VAL A 20 -6.63 -24.25 -7.24
CA VAL A 20 -5.33 -23.57 -7.16
C VAL A 20 -5.53 -22.06 -7.27
N PHE A 21 -4.93 -21.32 -6.35
CA PHE A 21 -4.94 -19.85 -6.31
C PHE A 21 -3.50 -19.32 -6.38
N GLY A 22 -3.31 -18.09 -6.87
CA GLY A 22 -1.99 -17.50 -7.01
C GLY A 22 -2.00 -15.98 -6.93
N GLY A 23 -0.90 -15.41 -6.46
CA GLY A 23 -0.68 -13.98 -6.33
C GLY A 23 0.79 -13.61 -6.43
N GLY A 24 1.06 -12.33 -6.33
CA GLY A 24 2.36 -11.69 -6.45
C GLY A 24 2.93 -11.70 -7.85
N ASP A 25 4.26 -11.65 -7.93
CA ASP A 25 4.93 -11.42 -9.20
C ASP A 25 4.93 -12.64 -10.13
N CYS A 26 4.47 -13.81 -9.66
CA CYS A 26 4.42 -15.04 -10.44
C CYS A 26 3.17 -15.18 -11.32
N ILE A 27 2.14 -14.35 -11.12
CA ILE A 27 0.88 -14.48 -11.84
C ILE A 27 0.71 -13.54 -13.03
N THR A 28 -0.21 -13.82 -13.94
CA THR A 28 -0.82 -12.84 -14.84
C THR A 28 -2.33 -12.97 -14.71
N ILE A 29 -3.02 -11.84 -14.50
CA ILE A 29 -4.47 -11.80 -14.45
C ILE A 29 -4.99 -11.73 -15.89
N ASP A 30 -5.72 -12.76 -16.31
CA ASP A 30 -6.18 -12.95 -17.68
C ASP A 30 -7.02 -11.78 -18.19
N GLU A 31 -7.81 -11.16 -17.32
CA GLU A 31 -8.64 -9.99 -17.63
C GLU A 31 -7.83 -8.84 -18.21
N TYR A 32 -6.57 -8.66 -17.80
CA TYR A 32 -5.73 -7.53 -18.21
C TYR A 32 -4.65 -7.89 -19.25
N GLU A 33 -4.58 -9.14 -19.71
CA GLU A 33 -3.54 -9.60 -20.66
C GLU A 33 -3.64 -8.88 -22.02
N HIS A 34 -4.82 -8.37 -22.37
CA HIS A 34 -5.08 -7.70 -23.64
C HIS A 34 -4.55 -6.26 -23.70
N LEU A 35 -4.07 -5.70 -22.57
CA LEU A 35 -3.51 -4.35 -22.54
C LEU A 35 -2.12 -4.31 -23.19
N ASP A 36 -1.82 -3.19 -23.84
CA ASP A 36 -0.53 -2.98 -24.52
C ASP A 36 0.69 -3.01 -23.57
N HIS A 37 0.45 -2.84 -22.27
CA HIS A 37 1.47 -2.88 -21.22
C HIS A 37 1.08 -3.88 -20.13
N PRO A 38 2.06 -4.51 -19.44
CA PRO A 38 1.76 -5.43 -18.34
C PRO A 38 1.00 -4.73 -17.22
N PHE A 39 -0.17 -5.27 -16.86
CA PHE A 39 -0.99 -4.79 -15.75
C PHE A 39 -1.59 -5.96 -14.95
N PRO A 40 -1.62 -5.88 -13.61
CA PRO A 40 -0.86 -4.94 -12.80
C PRO A 40 0.67 -5.13 -13.00
N PRO A 41 1.48 -4.07 -12.83
CA PRO A 41 2.92 -4.19 -12.86
C PRO A 41 3.41 -5.12 -11.75
N LYS A 42 4.58 -5.72 -11.94
CA LYS A 42 5.23 -6.61 -10.97
C LYS A 42 5.83 -5.79 -9.84
N ALA A 43 5.13 -5.75 -8.71
CA ALA A 43 5.52 -5.01 -7.53
C ALA A 43 4.84 -5.59 -6.28
N GLY A 44 5.58 -5.67 -5.17
CA GLY A 44 5.11 -6.26 -3.92
C GLY A 44 3.83 -5.62 -3.36
N VAL A 45 3.55 -4.35 -3.67
CA VAL A 45 2.31 -3.66 -3.24
C VAL A 45 1.03 -4.29 -3.80
N TYR A 46 1.10 -4.97 -4.94
CA TYR A 46 -0.02 -5.77 -5.47
C TYR A 46 -0.14 -7.08 -4.70
N ALA A 47 0.99 -7.79 -4.50
CA ALA A 47 1.04 -9.03 -3.73
C ALA A 47 0.44 -8.88 -2.32
N VAL A 48 0.77 -7.80 -1.61
CA VAL A 48 0.24 -7.50 -0.27
C VAL A 48 -1.28 -7.34 -0.27
N ARG A 49 -1.88 -6.85 -1.36
CA ARG A 49 -3.33 -6.68 -1.50
C ARG A 49 -4.04 -7.92 -2.03
N GLU A 50 -3.34 -8.74 -2.81
CA GLU A 50 -3.84 -10.01 -3.33
C GLU A 50 -3.97 -11.06 -2.23
N GLY A 51 -3.04 -11.08 -1.27
CA GLY A 51 -3.01 -12.07 -0.17
C GLY A 51 -4.35 -12.23 0.57
N PRO A 52 -4.95 -11.16 1.12
CA PRO A 52 -6.24 -11.25 1.80
C PRO A 52 -7.37 -11.78 0.91
N VAL A 53 -7.43 -11.36 -0.36
CA VAL A 53 -8.45 -11.84 -1.31
C VAL A 53 -8.27 -13.32 -1.62
N ILE A 54 -7.02 -13.78 -1.79
CA ILE A 54 -6.72 -15.20 -1.98
C ILE A 54 -7.14 -16.01 -0.76
N ALA A 55 -6.84 -15.54 0.45
CA ALA A 55 -7.22 -16.21 1.69
C ALA A 55 -8.75 -16.37 1.81
N ASN A 56 -9.50 -15.27 1.58
CA ASN A 56 -10.97 -15.31 1.56
C ASN A 56 -11.50 -16.27 0.49
N ASN A 57 -10.96 -16.20 -0.72
CA ASN A 57 -11.42 -17.04 -1.83
C ASN A 57 -11.11 -18.52 -1.63
N ILE A 58 -10.02 -18.87 -0.97
CA ILE A 58 -9.76 -20.25 -0.55
C ILE A 58 -10.86 -20.71 0.42
N MET A 59 -11.23 -19.88 1.40
CA MET A 59 -12.29 -20.21 2.35
C MET A 59 -13.67 -20.32 1.69
N HIS A 60 -14.02 -19.39 0.79
CA HIS A 60 -15.27 -19.45 0.04
C HIS A 60 -15.31 -20.68 -0.87
N TYR A 61 -14.21 -21.00 -1.55
CA TYR A 61 -14.11 -22.19 -2.39
C TYR A 61 -14.36 -23.48 -1.60
N LEU A 62 -13.78 -23.61 -0.39
CA LEU A 62 -13.98 -24.76 0.48
C LEU A 62 -15.43 -24.89 1.00
N LYS A 63 -16.15 -23.78 1.08
CA LYS A 63 -17.56 -23.71 1.54
C LYS A 63 -18.57 -23.70 0.40
N GLU A 64 -18.12 -23.76 -0.86
CA GLU A 64 -18.97 -23.59 -2.04
C GLU A 64 -19.71 -22.23 -2.08
N GLU A 65 -19.08 -21.18 -1.55
CA GLU A 65 -19.56 -19.80 -1.55
C GLU A 65 -19.04 -19.00 -2.77
N GLU A 66 -19.65 -17.84 -3.03
CA GLU A 66 -19.24 -16.96 -4.13
C GLU A 66 -17.84 -16.36 -3.89
N LEU A 67 -16.97 -16.41 -4.91
CA LEU A 67 -15.62 -15.84 -4.82
C LEU A 67 -15.63 -14.31 -4.95
N GLU A 68 -14.77 -13.65 -4.18
CA GLU A 68 -14.52 -12.22 -4.21
C GLU A 68 -13.61 -11.83 -5.38
N THR A 69 -14.01 -10.79 -6.12
CA THR A 69 -13.20 -10.24 -7.20
C THR A 69 -12.04 -9.39 -6.67
N TYR A 70 -10.86 -9.54 -7.28
CA TYR A 70 -9.73 -8.66 -7.07
C TYR A 70 -9.63 -7.61 -8.18
N THR A 71 -9.62 -6.34 -7.79
CA THR A 71 -9.36 -5.20 -8.69
C THR A 71 -8.04 -4.54 -8.31
N PRO A 72 -6.98 -4.66 -9.13
CA PRO A 72 -5.70 -4.03 -8.84
C PRO A 72 -5.80 -2.50 -8.84
N GLN A 73 -5.07 -1.84 -7.94
CA GLN A 73 -4.94 -0.38 -7.98
C GLN A 73 -4.22 0.10 -9.24
N THR A 74 -4.69 1.21 -9.82
CA THR A 74 -4.10 1.79 -11.03
C THR A 74 -2.77 2.49 -10.78
N GLU A 75 -2.56 3.01 -9.57
CA GLU A 75 -1.33 3.67 -9.15
C GLU A 75 -0.97 3.33 -7.70
N PHE A 76 0.32 3.36 -7.39
CA PHE A 76 0.85 3.17 -6.04
C PHE A 76 1.91 4.23 -5.72
N LEU A 77 2.22 4.38 -4.43
CA LEU A 77 3.34 5.20 -3.98
C LEU A 77 4.63 4.38 -4.15
N ALA A 78 5.57 4.87 -4.96
CA ALA A 78 6.89 4.28 -5.09
C ALA A 78 7.90 5.13 -4.32
N LEU A 79 8.75 4.50 -3.53
CA LEU A 79 9.78 5.13 -2.71
C LEU A 79 11.11 4.42 -2.93
N LEU A 80 12.14 5.16 -3.30
CA LEU A 80 13.48 4.65 -3.59
C LEU A 80 14.52 5.41 -2.78
N MET A 81 15.34 4.68 -2.01
CA MET A 81 16.43 5.26 -1.24
C MET A 81 17.57 5.70 -2.15
N THR A 82 18.18 6.84 -1.84
CA THR A 82 19.32 7.39 -2.59
C THR A 82 20.68 7.04 -1.99
N GLY A 83 20.70 6.45 -0.79
CA GLY A 83 21.93 5.98 -0.12
C GLY A 83 22.65 7.02 0.75
N ASP A 84 22.12 8.24 0.81
CA ASP A 84 22.61 9.40 1.57
C ASP A 84 21.60 9.87 2.64
N LEU A 85 20.82 8.93 3.19
CA LEU A 85 19.72 9.18 4.14
C LEU A 85 18.59 10.05 3.57
N LYS A 86 18.48 10.14 2.24
CA LYS A 86 17.33 10.67 1.53
C LYS A 86 16.62 9.58 0.72
N ALA A 87 15.47 9.92 0.18
CA ALA A 87 14.75 9.10 -0.79
C ALA A 87 14.10 9.96 -1.87
N VAL A 88 13.76 9.31 -2.98
CA VAL A 88 12.90 9.83 -4.04
C VAL A 88 11.58 9.08 -3.99
N GLY A 89 10.48 9.82 -4.02
CA GLY A 89 9.13 9.30 -4.06
C GLY A 89 8.39 9.74 -5.32
N THR A 90 7.51 8.90 -5.83
CA THR A 90 6.62 9.25 -6.95
C THR A 90 5.19 8.86 -6.64
N LYS A 91 4.25 9.78 -6.83
CA LYS A 91 2.81 9.54 -6.73
C LYS A 91 2.04 10.59 -7.54
N PHE A 92 0.87 10.22 -8.09
CA PHE A 92 -0.01 11.12 -8.85
C PHE A 92 0.68 11.82 -10.05
N GLY A 93 1.68 11.19 -10.65
CA GLY A 93 2.40 11.75 -11.80
C GLY A 93 3.32 12.93 -11.50
N PHE A 94 3.77 13.11 -10.25
CA PHE A 94 4.91 13.96 -9.91
C PHE A 94 5.86 13.24 -8.93
N SER A 95 7.06 13.81 -8.77
CA SER A 95 8.11 13.25 -7.92
C SER A 95 8.47 14.24 -6.82
N PHE A 96 8.90 13.72 -5.67
CA PHE A 96 9.38 14.48 -4.52
C PHE A 96 10.60 13.79 -3.93
N THR A 97 11.47 14.54 -3.27
CA THR A 97 12.70 14.02 -2.68
C THR A 97 13.03 14.76 -1.39
N GLY A 98 13.79 14.11 -0.52
CA GLY A 98 14.23 14.69 0.74
C GLY A 98 14.38 13.65 1.84
N LYS A 99 14.78 14.13 3.02
CA LYS A 99 14.93 13.31 4.22
C LYS A 99 13.58 12.86 4.78
N TRP A 100 12.55 13.71 4.72
CA TRP A 100 11.18 13.33 5.09
C TRP A 100 10.65 12.16 4.25
N VAL A 101 11.07 12.03 2.98
CA VAL A 101 10.69 10.90 2.11
C VAL A 101 11.33 9.60 2.58
N TRP A 102 12.57 9.66 3.07
CA TRP A 102 13.26 8.54 3.69
C TRP A 102 12.52 8.12 4.97
N ASN A 103 12.16 9.08 5.83
CA ASN A 103 11.44 8.82 7.08
C ASN A 103 10.04 8.22 6.81
N MET A 104 9.35 8.69 5.77
CA MET A 104 8.09 8.08 5.32
C MET A 104 8.29 6.63 4.89
N LYS A 105 9.34 6.34 4.12
CA LYS A 105 9.66 4.96 3.70
C LYS A 105 9.95 4.08 4.91
N ASP A 106 10.78 4.54 5.83
CA ASP A 106 11.11 3.82 7.07
C ASP A 106 9.84 3.52 7.87
N TYR A 107 8.98 4.52 8.08
CA TYR A 107 7.70 4.36 8.76
C TYR A 107 6.80 3.29 8.11
N ILE A 108 6.63 3.34 6.78
CA ILE A 108 5.78 2.39 6.04
C ILE A 108 6.36 0.98 6.09
N ASP A 109 7.67 0.83 5.86
CA ASP A 109 8.33 -0.47 5.80
C ASP A 109 8.39 -1.12 7.20
N VAL A 110 8.79 -0.37 8.22
CA VAL A 110 8.80 -0.84 9.61
C VAL A 110 7.39 -1.16 10.08
N GLY A 111 6.40 -0.32 9.74
CA GLY A 111 4.99 -0.58 10.04
C GLY A 111 4.51 -1.89 9.41
N PHE A 112 4.84 -2.13 8.14
CA PHE A 112 4.51 -3.39 7.48
C PHE A 112 5.19 -4.59 8.17
N MET A 113 6.48 -4.49 8.52
CA MET A 113 7.18 -5.58 9.19
C MET A 113 6.63 -5.88 10.59
N LYS A 114 6.17 -4.86 11.33
CA LYS A 114 5.52 -5.03 12.64
C LYS A 114 4.26 -5.87 12.57
N LEU A 115 3.51 -5.83 11.47
CA LEU A 115 2.33 -6.71 11.26
C LEU A 115 2.69 -8.20 11.36
N PHE A 116 3.95 -8.56 11.08
CA PHE A 116 4.44 -9.93 11.11
C PHE A 116 5.33 -10.23 12.32
N ASP A 117 5.37 -9.32 13.31
CA ASP A 117 5.95 -9.66 14.60
C ASP A 117 5.17 -10.84 15.19
N PRO A 118 5.82 -11.93 15.63
CA PRO A 118 5.12 -13.07 16.18
C PRO A 118 4.19 -12.75 17.34
N ASN A 119 4.51 -11.73 18.14
CA ASN A 119 3.65 -11.29 19.25
C ASN A 119 2.35 -10.63 18.77
N ASN A 120 2.33 -10.16 17.51
CA ASN A 120 1.15 -9.61 16.85
C ASN A 120 0.36 -10.69 16.09
N LEU A 121 0.90 -11.90 15.94
CA LEU A 121 0.27 -13.00 15.20
C LEU A 121 -0.22 -14.15 16.08
N PHE A 122 0.34 -14.32 17.29
CA PHE A 122 0.05 -15.45 18.17
C PHE A 122 -0.08 -15.03 19.63
N ASN A 123 -1.05 -15.63 20.33
CA ASN A 123 -1.17 -15.48 21.77
C ASN A 123 0.01 -16.17 22.48
N ASP A 124 0.69 -15.43 23.36
CA ASP A 124 1.79 -15.96 24.19
C ASP A 124 2.87 -16.68 23.36
N TYR A 125 3.30 -16.05 22.26
CA TYR A 125 4.28 -16.62 21.34
C TYR A 125 5.55 -17.12 22.04
N ALA A 126 6.02 -16.39 23.07
CA ALA A 126 7.23 -16.72 23.82
C ALA A 126 7.18 -18.11 24.48
N ASN A 127 6.00 -18.55 24.95
CA ASN A 127 5.86 -19.84 25.63
C ASN A 127 5.14 -20.90 24.76
N LYS A 128 4.25 -20.49 23.86
CA LYS A 128 3.38 -21.38 23.08
C LYS A 128 3.71 -21.47 21.59
N GLY A 129 4.65 -20.66 21.10
CA GLY A 129 4.99 -20.61 19.68
C GLY A 129 3.77 -20.31 18.81
N THR A 130 3.56 -21.08 17.75
CA THR A 130 2.46 -20.87 16.78
C THR A 130 1.15 -21.60 17.12
N ALA A 131 1.02 -22.13 18.35
CA ALA A 131 -0.09 -23.00 18.71
C ALA A 131 -1.44 -22.27 18.83
N GLU A 132 -1.42 -20.98 19.19
CA GLU A 132 -2.61 -20.16 19.44
C GLU A 132 -2.57 -18.91 18.55
N PRO A 133 -2.88 -19.02 17.24
CA PRO A 133 -2.95 -17.86 16.35
C PRO A 133 -4.00 -16.85 16.84
N LEU A 134 -3.70 -15.57 16.65
CA LEU A 134 -4.68 -14.50 16.81
C LEU A 134 -5.63 -14.52 15.61
N GLU A 135 -6.94 -14.59 15.87
CA GLU A 135 -7.99 -14.44 14.86
C GLU A 135 -8.01 -12.99 14.38
N HIS A 136 -7.30 -12.65 13.30
CA HIS A 136 -7.07 -11.24 12.96
C HIS A 136 -7.84 -10.67 11.76
N ASN A 137 -8.97 -10.03 12.09
CA ASN A 137 -9.40 -8.77 11.46
C ASN A 137 -8.96 -7.53 12.25
N ALA A 138 -8.56 -7.69 13.53
CA ALA A 138 -8.30 -6.57 14.45
C ALA A 138 -6.90 -5.89 14.39
N LEU A 139 -5.90 -6.41 13.65
CA LEU A 139 -4.51 -5.89 13.64
C LEU A 139 -4.48 -4.51 13.02
N PHE A 140 -5.38 -4.30 12.07
CA PHE A 140 -5.57 -3.04 11.39
C PHE A 140 -6.16 -1.95 12.31
N GLU A 141 -6.86 -2.30 13.38
CA GLU A 141 -7.63 -1.32 14.18
C GLU A 141 -6.86 -0.75 15.37
N GLU A 142 -5.97 -1.51 16.01
CA GLU A 142 -5.30 -1.08 17.24
C GLU A 142 -4.02 -0.26 16.99
N GLU A 143 -3.22 -0.59 15.97
CA GLU A 143 -2.02 0.18 15.63
C GLU A 143 -2.36 1.57 15.05
N LEU A 144 -3.56 1.72 14.47
CA LEU A 144 -4.12 3.03 14.10
C LEU A 144 -4.48 3.90 15.31
N LYS A 145 -4.72 3.32 16.49
CA LYS A 145 -5.14 4.06 17.69
C LYS A 145 -3.96 4.67 18.46
N SER A 146 -2.81 4.02 18.51
CA SER A 146 -1.69 4.47 19.38
C SER A 146 -0.88 5.65 18.83
N ALA A 147 -0.95 5.90 17.51
CA ALA A 147 -0.48 7.15 16.88
C ALA A 147 -1.62 8.18 16.69
N GLY A 148 -2.81 7.90 17.25
CA GLY A 148 -4.08 8.51 16.87
C GLY A 148 -4.14 10.02 17.07
N ASP A 149 -3.68 10.52 18.22
CA ASP A 149 -3.89 11.93 18.59
C ASP A 149 -3.03 12.90 17.77
N GLU A 150 -1.74 12.62 17.61
CA GLU A 150 -0.86 13.45 16.79
C GLU A 150 -1.24 13.37 15.31
N ARG A 151 -1.47 12.17 14.80
CA ARG A 151 -1.91 11.97 13.42
C ARG A 151 -3.25 12.64 13.14
N ALA A 152 -4.21 12.56 14.07
CA ALA A 152 -5.51 13.22 13.94
C ALA A 152 -5.36 14.74 13.91
N ARG A 153 -4.54 15.32 14.81
CA ARG A 153 -4.24 16.75 14.84
C ARG A 153 -3.62 17.23 13.53
N VAL A 154 -2.59 16.52 13.03
CA VAL A 154 -1.92 16.85 11.77
C VAL A 154 -2.89 16.73 10.59
N LYS A 155 -3.72 15.67 10.58
CA LYS A 155 -4.74 15.48 9.55
C LYS A 155 -5.75 16.63 9.53
N GLU A 156 -6.23 17.07 10.69
CA GLU A 156 -7.16 18.21 10.78
C GLU A 156 -6.53 19.50 10.24
N ALA A 157 -5.26 19.77 10.61
CA ALA A 157 -4.51 20.91 10.06
C ALA A 157 -4.40 20.84 8.53
N VAL A 158 -3.98 19.69 7.98
CA VAL A 158 -3.84 19.48 6.53
C VAL A 158 -5.17 19.58 5.77
N MET A 159 -6.29 19.22 6.39
CA MET A 159 -7.62 19.36 5.76
C MET A 159 -8.01 20.83 5.54
N THR A 160 -7.49 21.75 6.35
CA THR A 160 -7.74 23.20 6.21
C THR A 160 -6.63 23.94 5.46
N MET A 161 -5.53 23.25 5.14
CA MET A 161 -4.36 23.80 4.47
C MET A 161 -4.68 24.23 3.03
N SER A 162 -4.07 25.34 2.60
CA SER A 162 -4.19 25.83 1.22
C SER A 162 -3.39 24.95 0.25
N VAL A 163 -3.76 25.00 -1.03
CA VAL A 163 -3.04 24.30 -2.10
C VAL A 163 -1.58 24.77 -2.19
N ALA A 164 -1.33 26.08 -2.01
CA ALA A 164 0.00 26.66 -2.12
C ALA A 164 0.93 26.20 -0.98
N ASP A 165 0.43 26.18 0.25
CA ASP A 165 1.21 25.76 1.42
C ASP A 165 1.53 24.26 1.34
N ALA A 166 0.55 23.45 0.93
CA ALA A 166 0.75 22.01 0.77
C ALA A 166 1.75 21.69 -0.35
N ALA A 167 1.69 22.41 -1.48
CA ALA A 167 2.68 22.28 -2.55
C ALA A 167 4.08 22.64 -2.07
N ALA A 168 4.23 23.74 -1.32
CA ALA A 168 5.51 24.15 -0.75
C ALA A 168 6.09 23.07 0.18
N LEU A 169 5.28 22.47 1.06
CA LEU A 169 5.71 21.40 1.98
C LEU A 169 6.18 20.14 1.25
N LEU A 170 5.55 19.78 0.13
CA LEU A 170 5.95 18.62 -0.68
C LEU A 170 7.24 18.84 -1.48
N GLN A 171 7.67 20.10 -1.66
CA GLN A 171 8.88 20.46 -2.40
C GLN A 171 10.11 20.68 -1.49
N ILE A 172 9.96 20.53 -0.17
CA ILE A 172 11.07 20.69 0.77
C ILE A 172 12.09 19.55 0.57
N ASP A 173 13.31 19.89 0.13
CA ASP A 173 14.47 18.98 0.00
C ASP A 173 15.55 19.22 1.08
N GLU A 174 15.36 20.22 1.95
CA GLU A 174 16.26 20.45 3.10
C GLU A 174 16.17 19.31 4.14
N ASP A 175 16.99 19.34 5.19
CA ASP A 175 17.06 18.38 6.29
C ASP A 175 15.78 18.35 7.19
N HIS A 176 14.62 18.50 6.57
CA HIS A 176 13.32 18.35 7.19
C HIS A 176 13.07 16.87 7.50
N GLU A 177 13.07 16.53 8.78
CA GLU A 177 12.91 15.17 9.26
C GLU A 177 11.44 14.79 9.50
N GLU A 178 10.57 15.77 9.72
CA GLU A 178 9.14 15.49 9.91
C GLU A 178 8.51 15.09 8.56
N PHE A 179 7.69 14.03 8.57
CA PHE A 179 7.06 13.52 7.34
C PHE A 179 5.53 13.42 7.44
N LEU A 180 4.98 13.56 8.65
CA LEU A 180 3.55 13.30 8.91
C LEU A 180 2.66 14.27 8.13
N GLU A 181 3.04 15.54 8.04
CA GLU A 181 2.29 16.55 7.27
C GLU A 181 2.27 16.19 5.79
N GLN A 182 3.43 15.92 5.18
CA GLN A 182 3.56 15.51 3.79
C GLN A 182 2.79 14.21 3.52
N PHE A 183 2.86 13.26 4.46
CA PHE A 183 2.09 12.01 4.37
C PHE A 183 0.58 12.28 4.36
N MET A 184 0.08 13.13 5.27
CA MET A 184 -1.33 13.51 5.31
C MET A 184 -1.75 14.32 4.07
N ILE A 185 -0.86 15.13 3.49
CA ILE A 185 -1.11 15.83 2.22
C ILE A 185 -1.33 14.80 1.10
N LEU A 186 -0.47 13.78 1.00
CA LEU A 186 -0.64 12.70 0.02
C LEU A 186 -1.93 11.89 0.26
N GLU A 187 -2.31 11.66 1.52
CA GLU A 187 -3.60 11.04 1.87
C GLU A 187 -4.79 11.91 1.46
N ARG A 188 -4.72 13.24 1.62
CA ARG A 188 -5.75 14.17 1.17
C ARG A 188 -5.84 14.18 -0.36
N MET A 189 -4.71 14.29 -1.07
CA MET A 189 -4.65 14.25 -2.54
C MET A 189 -5.26 12.96 -3.14
N LYS A 190 -5.22 11.85 -2.41
CA LYS A 190 -5.89 10.60 -2.82
C LYS A 190 -7.41 10.76 -2.89
N ASN A 191 -8.00 11.51 -1.95
CA ASN A 191 -9.45 11.59 -1.74
C ASN A 191 -10.07 12.91 -2.26
N ASP A 192 -9.25 13.94 -2.47
CA ASP A 192 -9.64 15.28 -2.92
C ASP A 192 -8.97 15.59 -4.27
N THR A 193 -9.71 15.43 -5.36
CA THR A 193 -9.21 15.59 -6.73
C THR A 193 -8.86 17.04 -7.04
N GLU A 194 -9.66 18.01 -6.60
CA GLU A 194 -9.42 19.44 -6.86
C GLU A 194 -8.15 19.91 -6.16
N PHE A 195 -7.97 19.54 -4.89
CA PHE A 195 -6.75 19.82 -4.14
C PHE A 195 -5.51 19.17 -4.78
N ARG A 196 -5.63 17.91 -5.22
CA ARG A 196 -4.57 17.20 -5.93
C ARG A 196 -4.17 17.91 -7.21
N GLU A 197 -5.13 18.28 -8.05
CA GLU A 197 -4.88 18.95 -9.33
C GLU A 197 -4.22 20.32 -9.13
N GLY A 198 -4.68 21.07 -8.11
CA GLY A 198 -4.06 22.33 -7.73
C GLY A 198 -2.59 22.19 -7.32
N ILE A 199 -2.26 21.19 -6.49
CA ILE A 199 -0.86 20.94 -6.08
C ILE A 199 -0.02 20.55 -7.29
N ILE A 200 -0.51 19.63 -8.12
CA ILE A 200 0.22 19.17 -9.31
C ILE A 200 0.51 20.34 -10.25
N ALA A 201 -0.43 21.27 -10.41
CA ALA A 201 -0.24 22.45 -11.24
C ALA A 201 0.87 23.38 -10.71
N ILE A 202 1.05 23.47 -9.39
CA ILE A 202 2.15 24.23 -8.79
C ILE A 202 3.48 23.46 -8.93
N CYS A 203 3.51 22.18 -8.59
CA CYS A 203 4.74 21.40 -8.52
C CYS A 203 5.36 21.04 -9.88
N LYS A 204 4.60 21.17 -10.98
CA LYS A 204 5.09 20.89 -12.35
C LYS A 204 5.69 22.11 -13.06
N ASN A 205 5.56 23.31 -12.49
CA ASN A 205 6.19 24.54 -13.00
C ASN A 205 7.53 24.80 -12.29
#